data_AF-A0A1H5V2T3-F1
#
_entry.id   AF-A0A1H5V2T3-F1
#
_cell.length_a   1.000
_cell.length_b   1.000
_cell.length_c   1.000
_cell.angle_alpha   90.00
_cell.angle_beta   90.00
_cell.angle_gamma   90.00
#
_symmetry.space_group_name_H-M   'P 1'
#
loop_
_entity.id
_entity.type
_entity.pdbx_description
1 polymer ?
#
loop_
_entity_poly.entity_id
_entity_poly.type
_entity_poly.pdbx_seq_one_letter_code
_entity_poly.pdbx_strand_id
1 'polypeptide(L)'
;MIDKITLRSTIFKHLDGLVTAPVAYVLHEKGVLSHILDKKEVTLTELTKHFKANEGYLNVGLRVLCSQGFLNYHIDHIADQIKFSINDKSAIAFSMFYLYEDVVDLLHFTMQFRTRLSYDIPFVRLGLIFDLYATNYGISFSSDKLTNEIQHQILTHIEGCLVGPILVQLGMNGMFHKYFMEISFRPEEFHKSPENFKILLDFFVDLGWFTQNKGNYQFTEKGLFFAKRASAYGVTVSYLPTFSKIEQLIFGNPNILRMVAEGEDEIHVDREMNVWGSGGAHDTYFKVVDEIIIKLFNLPI
;
A
#
# COMPACT_ATOMS: atom_id res chain seq x y z
N MET A 1 -24.37 11.94 -6.88
CA MET A 1 -23.66 12.31 -5.64
C MET A 1 -22.70 11.17 -5.32
N ILE A 2 -21.40 11.43 -5.20
CA ILE A 2 -20.41 10.35 -4.98
C ILE A 2 -20.62 9.69 -3.62
N ASP A 3 -20.45 8.37 -3.54
CA ASP A 3 -20.43 7.65 -2.27
C ASP A 3 -19.07 7.85 -1.57
N LYS A 4 -19.00 8.90 -0.76
CA LYS A 4 -17.79 9.26 0.00
C LYS A 4 -17.42 8.21 1.06
N ILE A 5 -18.33 7.34 1.49
CA ILE A 5 -18.05 6.31 2.49
C ILE A 5 -17.27 5.19 1.81
N THR A 6 -17.79 4.69 0.68
CA THR A 6 -17.12 3.65 -0.10
C THR A 6 -15.74 4.12 -0.58
N LEU A 7 -15.62 5.33 -1.13
CA LEU A 7 -14.31 5.85 -1.56
C LEU A 7 -13.31 6.00 -0.41
N ARG A 8 -13.78 6.32 0.80
CA ARG A 8 -12.91 6.37 1.99
C ARG A 8 -12.48 4.97 2.42
N SER A 9 -13.39 3.99 2.35
CA SER A 9 -13.03 2.58 2.56
C SER A 9 -11.98 2.12 1.56
N THR A 10 -12.06 2.53 0.30
CA THR A 10 -11.04 2.24 -0.72
C THR A 10 -9.66 2.77 -0.32
N ILE A 11 -9.55 3.98 0.25
CA ILE A 11 -8.26 4.50 0.75
C ILE A 11 -7.67 3.54 1.78
N PHE A 12 -8.44 3.09 2.78
CA PHE A 12 -7.92 2.15 3.78
C PHE A 12 -7.47 0.82 3.16
N LYS A 13 -8.24 0.26 2.22
CA LYS A 13 -7.87 -0.97 1.52
C LYS A 13 -6.61 -0.79 0.67
N HIS A 14 -6.40 0.40 0.10
CA HIS A 14 -5.15 0.70 -0.59
C HIS A 14 -3.95 0.72 0.36
N LEU A 15 -4.10 1.33 1.53
CA LEU A 15 -3.06 1.35 2.57
C LEU A 15 -2.76 -0.06 3.08
N ASP A 16 -3.81 -0.88 3.26
CA ASP A 16 -3.67 -2.29 3.61
C ASP A 16 -2.87 -3.05 2.55
N GLY A 17 -3.12 -2.77 1.27
CA GLY A 17 -2.39 -3.38 0.15
C GLY A 17 -0.89 -3.12 0.18
N LEU A 18 -0.47 -1.88 0.47
CA LEU A 18 0.95 -1.50 0.56
C LEU A 18 1.75 -2.34 1.54
N VAL A 19 1.09 -2.84 2.61
CA VAL A 19 1.72 -3.69 3.63
C VAL A 19 1.47 -5.17 3.33
N THR A 20 0.25 -5.51 2.94
CA THR A 20 -0.19 -6.90 2.77
C THR A 20 0.50 -7.55 1.59
N ALA A 21 0.60 -6.88 0.44
CA ALA A 21 1.19 -7.46 -0.77
C ALA A 21 2.63 -7.99 -0.55
N PRO A 22 3.61 -7.18 -0.06
CA PRO A 22 4.97 -7.67 0.17
C PRO A 22 5.04 -8.76 1.26
N VAL A 23 4.21 -8.69 2.30
CA VAL A 23 4.17 -9.71 3.36
C VAL A 23 3.60 -11.03 2.84
N ALA A 24 2.45 -10.98 2.17
CA ALA A 24 1.74 -12.13 1.63
C ALA A 24 2.60 -12.85 0.59
N TYR A 25 3.19 -12.11 -0.34
CA TYR A 25 4.05 -12.65 -1.38
C TYR A 25 5.30 -13.34 -0.81
N VAL A 26 6.01 -12.69 0.12
CA VAL A 26 7.21 -13.26 0.74
C VAL A 26 6.90 -14.54 1.52
N LEU A 27 5.79 -14.58 2.27
CA LEU A 27 5.36 -15.78 2.99
C LEU A 27 4.93 -16.92 2.04
N HIS A 28 4.31 -16.57 0.92
CA HIS A 28 3.97 -17.51 -0.16
C HIS A 28 5.24 -18.14 -0.76
N GLU A 29 6.16 -17.30 -1.25
CA GLU A 29 7.41 -17.73 -1.90
C GLU A 29 8.29 -18.60 -0.99
N LYS A 30 8.31 -18.31 0.31
CA LYS A 30 9.08 -19.10 1.28
C LYS A 30 8.39 -20.39 1.72
N GLY A 31 7.19 -20.68 1.22
CA GLY A 31 6.44 -21.90 1.52
C GLY A 31 5.79 -21.92 2.91
N VAL A 32 5.77 -20.79 3.63
CA VAL A 32 5.15 -20.68 4.97
C VAL A 32 3.66 -20.98 4.88
N LEU A 33 2.99 -20.42 3.88
CA LEU A 33 1.55 -20.56 3.71
C LEU A 33 1.14 -21.99 3.35
N SER A 34 1.94 -22.66 2.52
CA SER A 34 1.75 -24.07 2.18
C SER A 34 1.89 -24.98 3.41
N HIS A 35 2.87 -24.71 4.29
CA HIS A 35 3.02 -25.44 5.55
C HIS A 35 1.82 -25.22 6.49
N ILE A 36 1.32 -23.97 6.59
CA ILE A 36 0.12 -23.67 7.39
C ILE A 36 -1.11 -24.41 6.82
N LEU A 37 -1.27 -24.49 5.50
CA LEU A 37 -2.37 -25.23 4.87
C LEU A 37 -2.31 -26.74 5.17
N ASP A 38 -1.13 -27.34 5.11
CA ASP A 38 -0.94 -28.77 5.41
C ASP A 38 -1.26 -29.08 6.88
N LYS A 39 -0.72 -28.27 7.79
CA LYS A 39 -0.89 -28.47 9.24
C LYS A 39 -2.24 -28.03 9.78
N LYS A 40 -2.95 -27.13 9.08
CA LYS A 40 -4.22 -26.48 9.47
C LYS A 40 -4.13 -25.56 10.70
N GLU A 41 -3.33 -25.93 11.69
CA GLU A 41 -3.00 -25.12 12.86
C GLU A 41 -1.51 -25.29 13.18
N VAL A 42 -0.83 -24.18 13.49
CA VAL A 42 0.60 -24.16 13.82
C VAL A 42 0.89 -23.15 14.92
N THR A 43 1.97 -23.35 15.65
CA THR A 43 2.47 -22.34 16.61
C THR A 43 3.48 -21.41 15.94
N LEU A 44 3.59 -20.17 16.44
CA LEU A 44 4.63 -19.24 16.00
C LEU A 44 6.02 -19.87 16.17
N THR A 45 6.29 -20.49 17.32
CA THR A 45 7.58 -21.12 17.61
C THR A 45 7.91 -22.26 16.65
N GLU A 46 6.92 -23.05 16.23
CA GLU A 46 7.10 -24.09 15.20
C GLU A 46 7.53 -23.46 13.87
N LEU A 47 6.80 -22.45 13.39
CA LEU A 47 7.11 -21.78 12.14
C LEU A 47 8.50 -21.11 12.19
N THR A 48 8.81 -20.40 13.27
CA THR A 48 10.11 -19.76 13.49
C THR A 48 11.25 -20.77 13.38
N LYS A 49 11.11 -21.95 14.02
CA LYS A 49 12.13 -23.01 13.98
C LYS A 49 12.23 -23.65 12.60
N HIS A 50 11.10 -23.96 11.97
CA HIS A 50 11.07 -24.65 10.67
C HIS A 50 11.67 -23.79 9.56
N PHE A 51 11.27 -22.52 9.50
CA PHE A 51 11.71 -21.59 8.44
C PHE A 51 12.95 -20.76 8.81
N LYS A 52 13.52 -20.97 10.00
CA LYS A 52 14.65 -20.20 10.54
C LYS A 52 14.39 -18.68 10.48
N ALA A 53 13.17 -18.29 10.86
CA ALA A 53 12.71 -16.92 10.77
C ALA A 53 13.04 -16.11 12.03
N ASN A 54 13.06 -14.80 11.91
CA ASN A 54 13.08 -13.86 13.03
C ASN A 54 11.68 -13.77 13.64
N GLU A 55 11.49 -14.35 14.82
CA GLU A 55 10.19 -14.57 15.45
C GLU A 55 9.29 -13.33 15.50
N GLY A 56 9.86 -12.18 15.91
CA GLY A 56 9.09 -10.92 16.02
C GLY A 56 8.55 -10.44 14.68
N TYR A 57 9.37 -10.47 13.63
CA TYR A 57 8.94 -10.06 12.29
C TYR A 57 7.99 -11.06 11.65
N LEU A 58 8.22 -12.36 11.85
CA LEU A 58 7.29 -13.39 11.39
C LEU A 58 5.91 -13.23 12.05
N ASN A 59 5.86 -12.97 13.36
CA ASN A 59 4.61 -12.73 14.08
C ASN A 59 3.85 -11.53 13.50
N VAL A 60 4.54 -10.41 13.28
CA VAL A 60 3.92 -9.22 12.66
C VAL A 60 3.41 -9.54 11.25
N GLY A 61 4.20 -10.24 10.43
CA GLY A 61 3.78 -10.64 9.08
C GLY A 61 2.53 -11.53 9.08
N LEU A 62 2.46 -12.54 9.94
CA LEU A 62 1.28 -13.39 10.06
C LEU A 62 0.07 -12.64 10.62
N ARG A 63 0.28 -11.70 11.55
CA ARG A 63 -0.78 -10.83 12.06
C ARG A 63 -1.35 -9.90 10.98
N VAL A 64 -0.57 -9.47 10.00
CA VAL A 64 -1.09 -8.74 8.83
C VAL A 64 -2.11 -9.61 8.08
N LEU A 65 -1.78 -10.88 7.80
CA LEU A 65 -2.72 -11.80 7.16
C LEU A 65 -3.97 -12.07 8.01
N CYS A 66 -3.82 -12.14 9.34
CA CYS A 66 -4.96 -12.27 10.25
C CYS A 66 -5.88 -11.04 10.21
N SER A 67 -5.32 -9.83 10.22
CA SER A 67 -6.08 -8.58 10.13
C SER A 67 -6.83 -8.45 8.80
N GLN A 68 -6.31 -9.05 7.73
CA GLN A 68 -6.99 -9.15 6.44
C GLN A 68 -8.02 -10.27 6.36
N GLY A 69 -8.16 -11.08 7.43
CA GLY A 69 -9.10 -12.18 7.54
C GLY A 69 -8.64 -13.47 6.87
N PHE A 70 -7.40 -13.57 6.41
CA PHE A 70 -6.88 -14.76 5.72
C PHE A 70 -6.39 -15.86 6.66
N LEU A 71 -6.20 -15.54 7.95
CA LEU A 71 -5.82 -16.48 9.00
C LEU A 71 -6.53 -16.12 10.31
N ASN A 72 -6.66 -17.10 11.20
CA ASN A 72 -7.08 -16.88 12.58
C ASN A 72 -5.86 -16.73 13.49
N TYR A 73 -5.97 -15.87 14.49
CA TYR A 73 -4.95 -15.62 15.49
C TYR A 73 -5.46 -15.99 16.89
N HIS A 74 -4.72 -16.83 17.60
CA HIS A 74 -5.07 -17.25 18.96
C HIS A 74 -3.86 -17.13 19.90
N ILE A 75 -4.08 -16.57 21.09
CA ILE A 75 -3.09 -16.55 22.18
C ILE A 75 -3.54 -17.54 23.24
N ASP A 76 -2.71 -18.55 23.49
CA ASP A 76 -2.87 -19.49 24.59
C ASP A 76 -2.12 -18.95 25.82
N HIS A 77 -2.86 -18.36 26.75
CA HIS A 77 -2.28 -17.76 27.96
C HIS A 77 -1.78 -18.79 28.98
N ILE A 78 -2.22 -20.05 28.90
CA ILE A 78 -1.79 -21.10 29.83
C ILE A 78 -0.46 -21.68 29.36
N ALA A 79 -0.34 -21.95 28.06
CA ALA A 79 0.87 -22.48 27.46
C ALA A 79 1.89 -21.39 27.06
N ASP A 80 1.51 -20.10 27.16
CA ASP A 80 2.26 -18.94 26.68
C ASP A 80 2.67 -19.08 25.20
N GLN A 81 1.70 -19.40 24.34
CA GLN A 81 1.92 -19.69 22.92
C GLN A 81 1.00 -18.90 22.00
N ILE A 82 1.57 -18.46 20.88
CA ILE A 82 0.82 -17.87 19.77
C ILE A 82 0.55 -18.97 18.75
N LYS A 83 -0.71 -19.12 18.35
CA LYS A 83 -1.19 -20.10 17.36
C LYS A 83 -1.87 -19.39 16.20
N PHE A 84 -1.68 -19.96 15.02
CA PHE A 84 -2.33 -19.55 13.78
C PHE A 84 -3.07 -20.74 13.20
N SER A 85 -4.30 -20.53 12.73
CA SER A 85 -5.08 -21.56 12.06
C SER A 85 -5.74 -21.05 10.79
N ILE A 86 -5.97 -21.97 9.86
CA ILE A 86 -6.68 -21.67 8.61
C ILE A 86 -8.16 -21.45 8.87
N ASN A 87 -8.81 -20.73 7.94
CA ASN A 87 -10.25 -20.54 7.88
C ASN A 87 -10.76 -20.81 6.45
N ASP A 88 -12.02 -20.49 6.20
CA ASP A 88 -12.70 -20.63 4.91
C ASP A 88 -12.06 -19.78 3.79
N LYS A 89 -11.35 -18.71 4.13
CA LYS A 89 -10.65 -17.82 3.18
C LYS A 89 -9.23 -18.26 2.86
N SER A 90 -8.54 -18.95 3.78
CA SER A 90 -7.10 -19.18 3.71
C SER A 90 -6.65 -19.82 2.40
N ALA A 91 -7.22 -20.98 2.04
CA ALA A 91 -6.81 -21.71 0.84
C ALA A 91 -7.04 -20.90 -0.45
N ILE A 92 -8.18 -20.21 -0.53
CA ILE A 92 -8.54 -19.37 -1.67
C ILE A 92 -7.56 -18.20 -1.79
N ALA A 93 -7.36 -17.44 -0.72
CA ALA A 93 -6.47 -16.28 -0.71
C ALA A 93 -5.02 -16.67 -1.02
N PHE A 94 -4.49 -17.72 -0.37
CA PHE A 94 -3.10 -18.13 -0.55
C PHE A 94 -2.81 -18.58 -1.98
N SER A 95 -3.78 -19.21 -2.64
CA SER A 95 -3.65 -19.62 -4.05
C SER A 95 -3.53 -18.45 -5.02
N MET A 96 -3.83 -17.22 -4.59
CA MET A 96 -3.81 -16.00 -5.41
C MET A 96 -2.70 -15.01 -5.01
N PHE A 97 -1.91 -15.29 -3.97
CA PHE A 97 -0.86 -14.35 -3.53
C PHE A 97 0.30 -14.19 -4.52
N TYR A 98 0.43 -15.10 -5.49
CA TYR A 98 1.34 -14.92 -6.63
C TYR A 98 1.01 -13.66 -7.44
N LEU A 99 -0.26 -13.19 -7.44
CA LEU A 99 -0.67 -11.96 -8.12
C LEU A 99 0.00 -10.70 -7.56
N TYR A 100 0.58 -10.77 -6.35
CA TYR A 100 1.34 -9.65 -5.78
C TYR A 100 2.77 -9.53 -6.33
N GLU A 101 3.28 -10.52 -7.05
CA GLU A 101 4.67 -10.56 -7.54
C GLU A 101 5.06 -9.26 -8.25
N ASP A 102 4.29 -8.84 -9.26
CA ASP A 102 4.62 -7.69 -10.08
C ASP A 102 4.74 -6.37 -9.29
N VAL A 103 3.84 -6.15 -8.31
CA VAL A 103 3.87 -4.93 -7.49
C VAL A 103 4.97 -4.98 -6.41
N VAL A 104 5.32 -6.18 -5.94
CA VAL A 104 6.45 -6.38 -5.03
C VAL A 104 7.78 -6.21 -5.75
N ASP A 105 7.87 -6.69 -6.99
CA ASP A 105 9.04 -6.50 -7.85
C ASP A 105 9.20 -5.04 -8.27
N LEU A 106 8.11 -4.34 -8.55
CA LEU A 106 8.11 -2.90 -8.76
C LEU A 106 8.61 -2.16 -7.50
N LEU A 107 8.17 -2.57 -6.31
CA LEU A 107 8.66 -2.02 -5.04
C LEU A 107 10.16 -2.23 -4.88
N HIS A 108 10.67 -3.44 -5.10
CA HIS A 108 12.10 -3.72 -5.02
C HIS A 108 12.91 -2.91 -6.04
N PHE A 109 12.42 -2.83 -7.28
CA PHE A 109 13.03 -2.05 -8.35
C PHE A 109 13.12 -0.57 -7.95
N THR A 110 11.99 0.05 -7.60
CA THR A 110 11.96 1.48 -7.23
C THR A 110 12.84 1.80 -6.02
N MET A 111 12.94 0.90 -5.03
CA MET A 111 13.80 1.10 -3.87
C MET A 111 15.30 0.88 -4.13
N GLN A 112 15.68 0.22 -5.21
CA GLN A 112 17.09 0.16 -5.64
C GLN A 112 17.53 1.45 -6.34
N PHE A 113 16.60 2.15 -7.00
CA PHE A 113 16.86 3.38 -7.74
C PHE A 113 16.37 4.64 -7.00
N ARG A 114 16.39 4.65 -5.65
CA ARG A 114 15.89 5.75 -4.77
C ARG A 114 16.32 7.15 -5.21
N THR A 115 17.45 7.27 -5.91
CA THR A 115 17.84 8.49 -6.60
C THR A 115 17.46 8.40 -8.07
N ARG A 116 16.33 9.05 -8.41
CA ARG A 116 15.91 9.49 -9.76
C ARG A 116 14.92 8.56 -10.48
N LEU A 117 13.63 8.82 -10.28
CA LEU A 117 12.56 8.69 -11.29
C LEU A 117 12.80 9.59 -12.54
N SER A 118 14.01 10.11 -12.75
CA SER A 118 14.41 10.92 -13.91
C SER A 118 14.70 10.08 -15.15
N TYR A 119 14.47 8.77 -15.11
CA TYR A 119 14.68 7.84 -16.22
C TYR A 119 13.34 7.25 -16.66
N ASP A 120 13.22 6.93 -17.95
CA ASP A 120 11.99 6.40 -18.57
C ASP A 120 11.64 4.96 -18.11
N ILE A 121 12.60 4.25 -17.50
CA ILE A 121 12.53 2.82 -17.18
C ILE A 121 11.39 2.43 -16.20
N PRO A 122 11.15 3.17 -15.09
CA PRO A 122 10.03 2.88 -14.19
C PRO A 122 8.66 3.00 -14.87
N PHE A 123 8.51 3.89 -15.87
CA PHE A 123 7.25 4.11 -16.58
C PHE A 123 6.90 2.95 -17.51
N VAL A 124 7.87 2.35 -18.19
CA VAL A 124 7.65 1.16 -19.03
C VAL A 124 7.18 -0.02 -18.17
N ARG A 125 7.85 -0.27 -17.03
CA ARG A 125 7.44 -1.33 -16.10
C ARG A 125 6.04 -1.06 -15.53
N LEU A 126 5.74 0.18 -15.16
CA LEU A 126 4.41 0.58 -14.71
C LEU A 126 3.34 0.32 -15.78
N GLY A 127 3.60 0.70 -17.03
CA GLY A 127 2.66 0.46 -18.14
C GLY A 127 2.29 -1.02 -18.30
N LEU A 128 3.28 -1.92 -18.24
CA LEU A 128 3.02 -3.37 -18.29
C LEU A 128 2.12 -3.84 -17.13
N ILE A 129 2.36 -3.33 -15.92
CA ILE A 129 1.57 -3.69 -14.74
C ILE A 129 0.16 -3.09 -14.83
N PHE A 130 0.00 -1.91 -15.43
CA PHE A 130 -1.31 -1.32 -15.70
C PHE A 130 -2.11 -2.16 -16.69
N ASP A 131 -1.48 -2.69 -17.74
CA ASP A 131 -2.13 -3.59 -18.70
C ASP A 131 -2.59 -4.90 -18.02
N LEU A 132 -1.75 -5.46 -17.13
CA LEU A 132 -2.11 -6.61 -16.30
C LEU A 132 -3.30 -6.27 -15.40
N TYR A 133 -3.26 -5.15 -14.69
CA TYR A 133 -4.34 -4.73 -13.80
C TYR A 133 -5.65 -4.49 -14.56
N ALA A 134 -5.60 -3.86 -15.74
CA ALA A 134 -6.77 -3.59 -16.57
C ALA A 134 -7.49 -4.87 -17.02
N THR A 135 -6.76 -5.99 -17.13
CA THR A 135 -7.30 -7.32 -17.42
C THR A 135 -7.60 -8.15 -16.18
N ASN A 136 -7.61 -7.53 -14.99
CA ASN A 136 -7.72 -8.20 -13.69
C ASN A 136 -6.67 -9.31 -13.53
N TYR A 137 -5.45 -9.11 -14.04
CA TYR A 137 -4.40 -10.14 -14.05
C TYR A 137 -4.84 -11.47 -14.70
N GLY A 138 -5.79 -11.41 -15.63
CA GLY A 138 -6.36 -12.59 -16.29
C GLY A 138 -7.26 -13.46 -15.40
N ILE A 139 -7.56 -13.05 -14.16
CA ILE A 139 -8.50 -13.81 -13.32
C ILE A 139 -9.94 -13.55 -13.75
N SER A 140 -10.74 -14.63 -13.75
CA SER A 140 -12.19 -14.54 -13.95
C SER A 140 -12.89 -14.45 -12.60
N PHE A 141 -13.76 -13.47 -12.44
CA PHE A 141 -14.53 -13.30 -11.22
C PHE A 141 -15.46 -14.50 -10.99
N SER A 142 -15.31 -15.14 -9.83
CA SER A 142 -16.10 -16.30 -9.44
C SER A 142 -17.56 -15.91 -9.19
N SER A 143 -18.49 -16.84 -9.45
CA SER A 143 -19.88 -16.73 -9.02
C SER A 143 -20.04 -17.05 -7.53
N ASP A 144 -19.09 -17.75 -6.93
CA ASP A 144 -19.05 -17.95 -5.47
C ASP A 144 -18.71 -16.63 -4.78
N LYS A 145 -19.59 -16.20 -3.86
CA LYS A 145 -19.49 -14.89 -3.21
C LYS A 145 -18.19 -14.73 -2.43
N LEU A 146 -17.77 -15.76 -1.69
CA LEU A 146 -16.56 -15.70 -0.87
C LEU A 146 -15.31 -15.53 -1.74
N THR A 147 -15.19 -16.35 -2.78
CA THR A 147 -14.09 -16.27 -3.75
C THR A 147 -14.08 -14.93 -4.46
N ASN A 148 -15.24 -14.44 -4.89
CA ASN A 148 -15.37 -13.14 -5.55
C ASN A 148 -14.91 -11.98 -4.64
N GLU A 149 -15.31 -11.98 -3.37
CA GLU A 149 -14.88 -10.98 -2.39
C GLU A 149 -13.36 -10.99 -2.20
N ILE A 150 -12.73 -12.17 -2.11
CA ILE A 150 -11.27 -12.30 -1.97
C ILE A 150 -10.55 -11.82 -3.24
N GLN A 151 -11.06 -12.19 -4.43
CA GLN A 151 -10.52 -11.71 -5.71
C GLN A 151 -10.51 -10.18 -5.76
N HIS A 152 -11.62 -9.53 -5.40
CA HIS A 152 -11.70 -8.06 -5.33
C HIS A 152 -10.80 -7.46 -4.25
N GLN A 153 -10.67 -8.11 -3.09
CA GLN A 153 -9.76 -7.66 -2.02
C GLN A 153 -8.30 -7.66 -2.52
N ILE A 154 -7.87 -8.74 -3.19
CA ILE A 154 -6.52 -8.87 -3.75
C ILE A 154 -6.26 -7.81 -4.82
N LEU A 155 -7.18 -7.62 -5.76
CA LEU A 155 -7.05 -6.57 -6.78
C LEU A 155 -7.02 -5.18 -6.16
N THR A 156 -7.83 -4.91 -5.12
CA THR A 156 -7.79 -3.61 -4.42
C THR A 156 -6.45 -3.37 -3.72
N HIS A 157 -5.82 -4.43 -3.18
CA HIS A 157 -4.47 -4.32 -2.63
C HIS A 157 -3.44 -3.94 -3.70
N ILE A 158 -3.53 -4.57 -4.88
CA ILE A 158 -2.68 -4.26 -6.04
C ILE A 158 -2.91 -2.82 -6.49
N GLU A 159 -4.17 -2.36 -6.63
CA GLU A 159 -4.51 -0.96 -6.94
C GLU A 159 -3.81 -0.02 -5.95
N GLY A 160 -3.86 -0.34 -4.65
CA GLY A 160 -3.20 0.44 -3.60
C GLY A 160 -1.68 0.57 -3.78
N CYS A 161 -1.01 -0.53 -4.12
CA CYS A 161 0.42 -0.55 -4.42
C CYS A 161 0.79 0.32 -5.63
N LEU A 162 -0.11 0.42 -6.62
CA LEU A 162 0.09 1.25 -7.80
C LEU A 162 -0.22 2.72 -7.51
N VAL A 163 -1.42 3.03 -7.00
CA VAL A 163 -1.89 4.41 -6.87
C VAL A 163 -1.27 5.15 -5.69
N GLY A 164 -0.97 4.46 -4.59
CA GLY A 164 -0.49 5.09 -3.36
C GLY A 164 0.80 5.88 -3.56
N PRO A 165 1.89 5.25 -4.04
CA PRO A 165 3.16 5.95 -4.27
C PRO A 165 3.05 7.06 -5.32
N ILE A 166 2.26 6.84 -6.38
CA ILE A 166 2.04 7.84 -7.44
C ILE A 166 1.29 9.05 -6.88
N LEU A 167 0.22 8.85 -6.10
CA LEU A 167 -0.54 9.94 -5.49
C LEU A 167 0.31 10.80 -4.57
N VAL A 168 1.14 10.18 -3.72
CA VAL A 168 2.03 10.90 -2.81
C VAL A 168 3.03 11.74 -3.59
N GLN A 169 3.68 11.15 -4.61
CA GLN A 169 4.65 11.85 -5.44
C GLN A 169 4.02 13.04 -6.18
N LEU A 170 2.84 12.86 -6.77
CA LEU A 170 2.10 13.93 -7.45
C LEU A 170 1.68 15.02 -6.47
N GLY A 171 1.25 14.65 -5.26
CA GLY A 171 0.87 15.59 -4.21
C GLY A 171 2.06 16.44 -3.73
N MET A 172 3.20 15.81 -3.44
CA MET A 172 4.42 16.50 -3.03
C MET A 172 4.97 17.42 -4.12
N ASN A 173 4.82 17.04 -5.40
CA ASN A 173 5.24 17.84 -6.56
C ASN A 173 4.22 18.91 -6.98
N GLY A 174 3.12 19.11 -6.23
CA GLY A 174 2.16 20.19 -6.48
C GLY A 174 1.16 19.94 -7.61
N MET A 175 1.00 18.70 -8.10
CA MET A 175 0.00 18.34 -9.11
C MET A 175 -1.43 18.67 -8.66
N PHE A 176 -1.68 18.61 -7.36
CA PHE A 176 -3.00 18.90 -6.80
C PHE A 176 -3.16 20.37 -6.40
N HIS A 177 -2.37 21.27 -7.00
CA HIS A 177 -2.62 22.70 -6.92
C HIS A 177 -3.95 23.06 -7.61
N LYS A 178 -4.61 24.12 -7.12
CA LYS A 178 -5.98 24.51 -7.51
C LYS A 178 -6.20 24.57 -9.04
N TYR A 179 -5.17 25.01 -9.78
CA TYR A 179 -5.18 25.06 -11.24
C TYR A 179 -5.50 23.70 -11.87
N PHE A 180 -4.66 22.68 -11.66
CA PHE A 180 -4.85 21.35 -12.26
C PHE A 180 -6.09 20.60 -11.74
N MET A 181 -6.63 21.00 -10.58
CA MET A 181 -7.86 20.41 -10.04
C MET A 181 -9.14 20.97 -10.66
N GLU A 182 -9.12 22.21 -11.16
CA GLU A 182 -10.34 22.92 -11.60
C GLU A 182 -10.48 22.99 -13.12
N ILE A 183 -9.38 22.85 -13.87
CA ILE A 183 -9.38 22.95 -15.33
C ILE A 183 -8.77 21.72 -16.01
N SER A 184 -9.10 21.52 -17.29
CA SER A 184 -8.44 20.52 -18.12
C SER A 184 -7.00 20.94 -18.45
N PHE A 185 -6.08 19.98 -18.51
CA PHE A 185 -4.67 20.22 -18.84
C PHE A 185 -4.14 19.13 -19.79
N ARG A 186 -3.04 19.42 -20.50
CA ARG A 186 -2.25 18.46 -21.27
C ARG A 186 -1.03 17.96 -20.49
N PRO A 187 -0.53 16.75 -20.77
CA PRO A 187 0.63 16.20 -20.04
C PRO A 187 1.87 17.12 -20.03
N GLU A 188 2.11 17.85 -21.12
CA GLU A 188 3.25 18.76 -21.28
C GLU A 188 3.20 19.96 -20.32
N GLU A 189 2.01 20.31 -19.82
CA GLU A 189 1.81 21.44 -18.92
C GLU A 189 2.30 21.15 -17.49
N PHE A 190 2.50 19.87 -17.14
CA PHE A 190 2.90 19.47 -15.80
C PHE A 190 4.26 18.74 -15.75
N HIS A 191 4.55 17.85 -16.72
CA HIS A 191 5.69 16.95 -16.63
C HIS A 191 6.68 17.13 -17.80
N LYS A 192 7.99 17.07 -17.49
CA LYS A 192 9.07 17.23 -18.50
C LYS A 192 9.11 16.07 -19.52
N SER A 193 8.59 14.91 -19.15
CA SER A 193 8.41 13.75 -20.03
C SER A 193 6.89 13.49 -20.19
N PRO A 194 6.22 14.17 -21.14
CA PRO A 194 4.76 14.08 -21.29
C PRO A 194 4.26 12.69 -21.67
N GLU A 195 5.00 11.96 -22.52
CA GLU A 195 4.66 10.60 -22.94
C GLU A 195 4.64 9.62 -21.75
N ASN A 196 5.63 9.73 -20.87
CA ASN A 196 5.67 8.93 -19.64
C ASN A 196 4.53 9.29 -18.69
N PHE A 197 4.24 10.59 -18.56
CA PHE A 197 3.16 11.04 -17.69
C PHE A 197 1.78 10.61 -18.19
N LYS A 198 1.62 10.57 -19.52
CA LYS A 198 0.42 10.05 -20.18
C LYS A 198 0.10 8.61 -19.77
N ILE A 199 1.10 7.74 -19.59
CA ILE A 199 0.90 6.37 -19.09
C ILE A 199 0.17 6.37 -17.72
N LEU A 200 0.57 7.27 -16.81
CA LEU A 200 -0.08 7.40 -15.50
C LEU A 200 -1.50 7.97 -15.62
N LEU A 201 -1.68 8.97 -16.47
CA LEU A 201 -2.97 9.63 -16.65
C LEU A 201 -3.98 8.70 -17.31
N ASP A 202 -3.56 7.89 -18.29
CA ASP A 202 -4.42 6.90 -18.95
C ASP A 202 -4.85 5.82 -17.94
N PHE A 203 -3.93 5.33 -17.10
CA PHE A 203 -4.31 4.43 -16.00
C PHE A 203 -5.33 5.06 -15.04
N PHE A 204 -5.17 6.34 -14.70
CA PHE A 204 -6.16 7.04 -13.88
C PHE A 204 -7.49 7.30 -14.63
N VAL A 205 -7.51 7.35 -15.96
CA VAL A 205 -8.75 7.36 -16.74
C VAL A 205 -9.45 6.01 -16.61
N ASP A 206 -8.72 4.91 -16.69
CA ASP A 206 -9.28 3.55 -16.51
C ASP A 206 -9.88 3.36 -15.11
N LEU A 207 -9.26 3.94 -14.08
CA LEU A 207 -9.82 3.97 -12.72
C LEU A 207 -11.01 4.95 -12.56
N GLY A 208 -11.30 5.76 -13.58
CA GLY A 208 -12.36 6.77 -13.57
C GLY A 208 -12.03 8.02 -12.75
N TRP A 209 -10.75 8.31 -12.52
CA TRP A 209 -10.28 9.48 -11.77
C TRP A 209 -10.08 10.69 -12.67
N PHE A 210 -9.80 10.47 -13.95
CA PHE A 210 -9.82 11.50 -14.99
C PHE A 210 -10.77 11.14 -16.12
N THR A 211 -11.23 12.15 -16.85
CA THR A 211 -11.73 12.02 -18.22
C THR A 211 -10.70 12.56 -19.19
N GLN A 212 -10.58 11.92 -20.36
CA GLN A 212 -9.73 12.39 -21.44
C GLN A 212 -10.57 12.90 -22.62
N ASN A 213 -10.25 14.09 -23.13
CA ASN A 213 -10.84 14.63 -24.36
C ASN A 213 -9.80 15.34 -25.23
N LYS A 214 -9.56 14.81 -26.43
CA LYS A 214 -8.59 15.36 -27.41
C LYS A 214 -7.20 15.63 -26.80
N GLY A 215 -6.71 14.68 -25.98
CA GLY A 215 -5.42 14.79 -25.31
C GLY A 215 -5.39 15.65 -24.05
N ASN A 216 -6.51 16.26 -23.64
CA ASN A 216 -6.63 16.97 -22.37
C ASN A 216 -7.25 16.05 -21.31
N TYR A 217 -6.76 16.16 -20.08
CA TYR A 217 -7.22 15.42 -18.93
C TYR A 217 -7.91 16.35 -17.95
N GLN A 218 -8.99 15.88 -17.33
CA GLN A 218 -9.72 16.61 -16.31
C GLN A 218 -10.13 15.66 -15.20
N PHE A 219 -9.97 16.07 -13.94
CA PHE A 219 -10.40 15.24 -12.82
C PHE A 219 -11.92 15.02 -12.83
N THR A 220 -12.32 13.81 -12.47
CA THR A 220 -13.70 13.50 -12.08
C THR A 220 -13.93 13.86 -10.60
N GLU A 221 -15.18 13.84 -10.14
CA GLU A 221 -15.47 13.96 -8.71
C GLU A 221 -14.79 12.86 -7.88
N LYS A 222 -14.66 11.65 -8.44
CA LYS A 222 -13.94 10.51 -7.83
C LYS A 222 -12.44 10.81 -7.74
N GLY A 223 -11.81 11.27 -8.82
CA GLY A 223 -10.39 11.62 -8.84
C GLY A 223 -10.06 12.75 -7.87
N LEU A 224 -10.88 13.82 -7.86
CA LEU A 224 -10.73 14.92 -6.89
C LEU A 224 -10.84 14.44 -5.43
N PHE A 225 -11.68 13.45 -5.16
CA PHE A 225 -11.82 12.90 -3.82
C PHE A 225 -10.51 12.29 -3.31
N PHE A 226 -9.81 11.51 -4.15
CA PHE A 226 -8.54 10.89 -3.82
C PHE A 226 -7.38 11.89 -3.84
N ALA A 227 -7.31 12.77 -4.83
CA ALA A 227 -6.28 13.81 -4.92
C ALA A 227 -6.23 14.70 -3.66
N LYS A 228 -7.40 15.14 -3.17
CA LYS A 228 -7.51 15.93 -1.93
C LYS A 228 -7.13 15.16 -0.66
N ARG A 229 -6.89 13.85 -0.75
CA ARG A 229 -6.53 12.97 0.36
C ARG A 229 -5.21 12.25 0.11
N ALA A 230 -4.39 12.71 -0.83
CA ALA A 230 -3.09 12.11 -1.12
C ALA A 230 -2.19 12.03 0.13
N SER A 231 -2.25 13.03 1.03
CA SER A 231 -1.51 13.01 2.29
C SER A 231 -1.86 11.83 3.21
N ALA A 232 -3.08 11.29 3.12
CA ALA A 232 -3.47 10.11 3.90
C ALA A 232 -2.66 8.86 3.51
N TYR A 233 -2.04 8.84 2.33
CA TYR A 233 -1.12 7.78 1.90
C TYR A 233 0.31 8.02 2.36
N GLY A 234 0.69 9.27 2.66
CA GLY A 234 2.08 9.68 2.83
C GLY A 234 2.82 8.91 3.94
N VAL A 235 2.17 8.70 5.09
CA VAL A 235 2.80 7.96 6.20
C VAL A 235 3.07 6.51 5.80
N THR A 236 2.10 5.78 5.26
CA THR A 236 2.31 4.37 4.87
C THR A 236 3.32 4.25 3.72
N VAL A 237 3.21 5.10 2.69
CA VAL A 237 4.16 5.09 1.56
C VAL A 237 5.57 5.44 2.01
N SER A 238 5.75 6.29 3.03
CA SER A 238 7.08 6.59 3.55
C SER A 238 7.82 5.35 4.09
N TYR A 239 7.11 4.26 4.44
CA TYR A 239 7.69 2.99 4.88
C TYR A 239 7.92 1.97 3.76
N LEU A 240 7.73 2.32 2.48
CA LEU A 240 8.14 1.47 1.35
C LEU A 240 9.59 0.94 1.47
N PRO A 241 10.59 1.71 1.97
CA PRO A 241 11.91 1.19 2.30
C PRO A 241 11.88 -0.04 3.21
N THR A 242 11.06 -0.01 4.26
CA THR A 242 10.86 -1.15 5.17
C THR A 242 10.17 -2.31 4.46
N PHE A 243 9.10 -2.04 3.73
CA PHE A 243 8.33 -3.07 3.03
C PHE A 243 9.15 -3.78 1.94
N SER A 244 10.09 -3.10 1.30
CA SER A 244 11.03 -3.68 0.34
C SER A 244 12.06 -4.64 0.95
N LYS A 245 12.12 -4.74 2.28
CA LYS A 245 13.05 -5.59 3.02
C LYS A 245 12.35 -6.66 3.84
N ILE A 246 11.06 -6.91 3.62
CA ILE A 246 10.28 -7.87 4.40
C ILE A 246 10.91 -9.26 4.41
N GLU A 247 11.43 -9.74 3.28
CA GLU A 247 12.15 -11.02 3.23
C GLU A 247 13.38 -11.03 4.15
N GLN A 248 14.18 -9.96 4.15
CA GLN A 248 15.36 -9.85 5.01
C GLN A 248 14.98 -9.71 6.49
N LEU A 249 13.91 -8.99 6.78
CA LEU A 249 13.42 -8.82 8.15
C LEU A 249 12.87 -10.14 8.71
N ILE A 250 12.16 -10.94 7.91
CA ILE A 250 11.58 -12.20 8.37
C ILE A 250 12.61 -13.35 8.32
N PHE A 251 13.41 -13.49 7.27
CA PHE A 251 14.25 -14.68 7.04
C PHE A 251 15.76 -14.40 6.93
N GLY A 252 16.16 -13.14 6.94
CA GLY A 252 17.55 -12.71 6.78
C GLY A 252 18.05 -11.92 7.99
N ASN A 253 18.81 -10.85 7.71
CA ASN A 253 19.34 -9.97 8.75
C ASN A 253 18.27 -8.97 9.25
N PRO A 254 17.75 -9.12 10.49
CA PRO A 254 16.72 -8.22 11.04
C PRO A 254 17.23 -6.79 11.31
N ASN A 255 18.55 -6.59 11.29
CA ASN A 255 19.19 -5.30 11.53
C ASN A 255 19.53 -4.55 10.24
N ILE A 256 19.18 -5.07 9.06
CA ILE A 256 19.51 -4.47 7.75
C ILE A 256 19.07 -3.01 7.60
N LEU A 257 18.04 -2.59 8.36
CA LEU A 257 17.49 -1.24 8.37
C LEU A 257 17.90 -0.39 9.58
N ARG A 258 18.69 -0.95 10.50
CA ARG A 258 19.14 -0.31 11.75
C ARG A 258 20.63 0.02 11.76
N MET A 259 21.38 -0.49 10.78
CA MET A 259 22.82 -0.25 10.63
C MET A 259 23.06 1.07 9.89
N VAL A 260 22.79 2.18 10.57
CA VAL A 260 23.12 3.55 10.12
C VAL A 260 24.20 4.14 11.01
N ALA A 261 25.15 4.89 10.45
CA ALA A 261 26.17 5.55 11.26
C ALA A 261 25.57 6.72 12.04
N GLU A 262 26.25 7.15 13.11
CA GLU A 262 25.82 8.33 13.87
C GLU A 262 25.82 9.57 12.96
N GLY A 263 24.68 10.24 12.87
CA GLY A 263 24.49 11.41 12.01
C GLY A 263 24.04 11.11 10.58
N GLU A 264 23.85 9.84 10.20
CA GLU A 264 23.26 9.46 8.92
C GLU A 264 21.72 9.40 8.97
N ASP A 265 21.10 9.61 7.81
CA ASP A 265 19.65 9.54 7.66
C ASP A 265 19.10 8.13 7.89
N GLU A 266 17.87 8.07 8.38
CA GLU A 266 17.16 6.82 8.58
C GLU A 266 16.87 6.12 7.24
N ILE A 267 17.32 4.88 7.08
CA ILE A 267 17.14 4.13 5.82
C ILE A 267 15.82 3.34 5.73
N HIS A 268 15.13 3.20 6.87
CA HIS A 268 13.90 2.42 7.02
C HIS A 268 12.63 3.18 6.63
N VAL A 269 12.72 4.50 6.49
CA VAL A 269 11.61 5.40 6.19
C VAL A 269 12.11 6.57 5.33
N ASP A 270 11.31 7.01 4.37
CA ASP A 270 11.50 8.32 3.73
C ASP A 270 11.01 9.41 4.69
N ARG A 271 11.95 10.04 5.41
CA ARG A 271 11.61 10.99 6.48
C ARG A 271 10.90 12.24 5.96
N GLU A 272 11.29 12.75 4.79
CA GLU A 272 10.66 13.93 4.19
C GLU A 272 9.19 13.62 3.85
N MET A 273 8.94 12.50 3.17
CA MET A 273 7.59 12.04 2.85
C MET A 273 6.76 11.75 4.10
N ASN A 274 7.38 11.18 5.14
CA ASN A 274 6.71 10.89 6.41
C ASN A 274 6.21 12.17 7.10
N VAL A 275 7.06 13.20 7.14
CA VAL A 275 6.70 14.52 7.67
C VAL A 275 5.59 15.17 6.84
N TRP A 276 5.69 15.12 5.50
CA TRP A 276 4.65 15.64 4.61
C TRP A 276 3.28 14.95 4.83
N GLY A 277 3.28 13.61 4.89
CA GLY A 277 2.07 12.83 5.11
C GLY A 277 1.45 13.07 6.49
N SER A 278 2.27 13.08 7.55
CA SER A 278 1.80 13.32 8.92
C SER A 278 1.33 14.74 9.16
N GLY A 279 1.97 15.76 8.56
CA GLY A 279 1.52 17.14 8.61
C GLY A 279 0.08 17.31 8.12
N GLY A 280 -0.24 16.68 6.97
CA GLY A 280 -1.61 16.70 6.43
C GLY A 280 -2.65 16.03 7.34
N ALA A 281 -2.26 15.05 8.16
CA ALA A 281 -3.13 14.43 9.15
C ALA A 281 -3.26 15.31 10.41
N HIS A 282 -2.15 15.87 10.89
CA HIS A 282 -2.07 16.66 12.12
C HIS A 282 -2.80 17.99 12.05
N ASP A 283 -2.87 18.63 10.88
CA ASP A 283 -3.68 19.84 10.66
C ASP A 283 -5.14 19.67 11.08
N THR A 284 -5.69 18.45 10.99
CA THR A 284 -7.06 18.17 11.43
C THR A 284 -7.15 18.09 12.95
N TYR A 285 -6.16 17.51 13.62
CA TYR A 285 -6.11 17.45 15.08
C TYR A 285 -5.87 18.82 15.70
N PHE A 286 -5.03 19.66 15.09
CA PHE A 286 -4.76 21.00 15.59
C PHE A 286 -6.01 21.88 15.60
N LYS A 287 -6.90 21.76 14.61
CA LYS A 287 -8.20 22.46 14.64
C LYS A 287 -9.05 22.10 15.85
N VAL A 288 -9.03 20.83 16.28
CA VAL A 288 -9.75 20.40 17.49
C VAL A 288 -9.08 20.94 18.75
N VAL A 289 -7.74 21.00 18.77
CA VAL A 289 -6.99 21.59 19.88
C VAL A 289 -7.28 23.09 19.99
N ASP A 290 -7.38 23.81 18.87
CA ASP A 290 -7.73 25.23 18.85
C ASP A 290 -9.08 25.48 19.54
N GLU A 291 -10.08 24.63 19.28
CA GLU A 291 -11.39 24.72 19.95
C GLU A 291 -11.27 24.53 21.47
N ILE A 292 -10.41 23.61 21.93
CA ILE A 292 -10.14 23.36 23.36
C ILE A 292 -9.44 24.56 23.99
N ILE A 293 -8.41 25.11 23.32
CA ILE A 293 -7.65 26.27 23.80
C ILE A 293 -8.58 27.48 23.92
N ILE A 294 -9.36 27.79 22.88
CA ILE A 294 -10.33 28.89 22.89
C ILE A 294 -11.31 28.73 24.07
N LYS A 295 -11.80 27.52 24.31
CA LYS A 295 -12.72 27.25 25.42
C LYS A 295 -12.05 27.46 26.78
N LEU A 296 -10.81 27.00 26.94
CA LEU A 296 -10.08 27.06 28.22
C LEU A 296 -9.73 28.50 28.60
N PHE A 297 -9.30 29.32 27.64
CA PHE A 297 -8.93 30.72 27.88
C PHE A 297 -10.11 31.70 27.90
N ASN A 298 -11.33 31.24 27.59
CA ASN A 298 -12.57 32.01 27.76
C ASN A 298 -13.32 31.68 29.06
N LEU A 299 -12.75 30.85 29.95
CA LEU A 299 -13.33 30.61 31.27
C LEU A 299 -13.25 31.87 32.16
N PRO A 300 -14.25 32.11 33.04
CA PRO A 300 -14.18 33.21 34.00
C PRO A 300 -12.94 33.11 34.88
N ILE A 301 -12.34 34.26 35.17
CA ILE A 301 -11.19 34.41 36.09
C ILE A 301 -11.64 34.18 37.53
#